data_AF-A0A965ZD42-F1
#
_entry.id   AF-A0A965ZD42-F1
#
_cell.length_a   1.000
_cell.length_b   1.000
_cell.length_c   1.000
_cell.angle_alpha   90.00
_cell.angle_beta   90.00
_cell.angle_gamma   90.00
#
_symmetry.space_group_name_H-M   'P 1'
#
loop_
_entity.id
_entity.type
_entity.pdbx_description
1 polymer ?
#
loop_
_entity_poly.entity_id
_entity_poly.type
_entity_poly.pdbx_seq_one_letter_code
_entity_poly.pdbx_strand_id
1 'polypeptide(L)'
;MKKLLLLGLIVSLGLTVSAQQLRQNLKSYSANTEQQIANAPEKPSTIINDLYRPVYNGKDRFVDIIDIGTSANAYSYGYAGGQKSILAYNAEINTVTHLHRMGGTLDPGGYSGDLGYDVSTDGGQTFTNMVECYIAENNAGGTYFTDAARYPNHGIYNPVGNTDPANAYVAFCAPTLDGSNSPDSWGGYGLGVSNIGDPTYTTKTLLSSNPGDNIYRYIPDGYTITNTGDVWIVDIDQDWSTGSLIYTGYLLISHGVWNAETNDFEYDEFLLDCPVTEELVRPSNSKVEFAPDGQTGYIAILGDNDELDFSAGAIYPILWKTT
;
A
#
# COMPACT_ATOMS: atom_id res chain seq x y z
N MET A 1 38.16 -19.52 -32.60
CA MET A 1 37.11 -18.48 -32.52
C MET A 1 35.72 -19.00 -32.89
N LYS A 2 35.51 -19.65 -34.04
CA LYS A 2 34.17 -20.16 -34.44
C LYS A 2 33.53 -21.19 -33.48
N LYS A 3 34.34 -22.01 -32.78
CA LYS A 3 33.83 -23.02 -31.83
C LYS A 3 33.38 -22.46 -30.47
N LEU A 4 33.96 -21.33 -30.03
CA LEU A 4 33.57 -20.66 -28.77
C LEU A 4 32.29 -19.83 -28.94
N LEU A 5 32.10 -19.22 -30.12
CA LEU A 5 30.87 -18.52 -30.48
C LEU A 5 29.66 -19.48 -30.56
N LEU A 6 29.89 -20.70 -31.05
CA LEU A 6 28.84 -21.72 -31.11
C LEU A 6 28.44 -22.22 -29.71
N LEU A 7 29.40 -22.35 -28.79
CA LEU A 7 29.14 -22.75 -27.41
C LEU A 7 28.37 -21.67 -26.64
N GLY A 8 28.72 -20.39 -26.85
CA GLY A 8 27.99 -19.26 -26.28
C GLY A 8 26.54 -19.18 -26.75
N LEU A 9 26.29 -19.40 -28.05
CA LEU A 9 24.93 -19.39 -28.62
C LEU A 9 24.04 -20.51 -28.07
N ILE A 10 24.61 -21.70 -27.85
CA ILE A 10 23.89 -22.88 -27.32
C ILE A 10 23.53 -22.67 -25.84
N VAL A 11 24.42 -22.07 -25.04
CA VAL A 11 24.13 -21.77 -23.63
C VAL A 11 23.07 -20.66 -23.52
N SER A 12 23.12 -19.62 -24.35
CA SER A 12 22.09 -18.57 -24.35
C SER A 12 20.72 -19.06 -24.82
N LEU A 13 20.64 -20.01 -25.75
CA LEU A 13 19.38 -20.63 -26.18
C LEU A 13 18.84 -21.65 -25.15
N GLY A 14 19.71 -22.31 -24.38
CA GLY A 14 19.30 -23.22 -23.30
C GLY A 14 18.66 -22.49 -22.10
N LEU A 15 19.13 -21.27 -21.80
CA LEU A 15 18.59 -20.45 -20.72
C LEU A 15 17.23 -19.81 -21.08
N THR A 16 16.99 -19.46 -22.36
CA THR A 16 15.69 -18.91 -22.79
C THR A 16 14.59 -19.98 -22.86
N VAL A 17 14.92 -21.23 -23.21
CA VAL A 17 13.97 -22.36 -23.21
C VAL A 17 13.59 -22.78 -21.78
N SER A 18 14.50 -22.67 -20.81
CA SER A 18 14.22 -22.98 -19.41
C SER A 18 13.34 -21.93 -18.72
N ALA A 19 13.40 -20.66 -19.14
CA ALA A 19 12.50 -19.60 -18.67
C ALA A 19 11.08 -19.72 -19.29
N GLN A 20 10.96 -20.22 -20.51
CA GLN A 20 9.66 -20.44 -21.17
C GLN A 20 8.96 -21.73 -20.70
N GLN A 21 9.68 -22.76 -20.27
CA GLN A 21 9.08 -23.97 -19.71
C GLN A 21 8.50 -23.80 -18.29
N LEU A 22 8.84 -22.72 -17.58
CA LEU A 22 8.26 -22.39 -16.26
C LEU A 22 6.91 -21.63 -16.32
N ARG A 23 6.40 -21.27 -17.51
CA ARG A 23 5.11 -20.55 -17.67
C ARG A 23 4.07 -21.23 -18.58
N GLN A 24 4.38 -22.34 -19.25
CA GLN A 24 3.50 -22.87 -20.30
C GLN A 24 2.38 -23.83 -19.86
N ASN A 25 2.11 -23.99 -18.56
CA ASN A 25 1.02 -24.85 -18.07
C ASN A 25 0.32 -24.33 -16.80
N LEU A 26 0.09 -23.02 -16.66
CA LEU A 26 -0.92 -22.57 -15.70
C LEU A 26 -2.30 -22.82 -16.31
N LYS A 27 -2.95 -23.87 -15.83
CA LYS A 27 -4.35 -24.16 -16.11
C LYS A 27 -5.22 -23.60 -14.98
N SER A 28 -6.10 -22.69 -15.35
CA SER A 28 -7.27 -22.21 -14.62
C SER A 28 -8.30 -23.34 -14.42
N TYR A 29 -8.88 -23.44 -13.22
CA TYR A 29 -9.96 -24.39 -12.89
C TYR A 29 -10.88 -23.91 -11.76
N SER A 30 -12.09 -24.47 -11.78
CA SER A 30 -13.30 -24.10 -11.02
C SER A 30 -13.19 -24.18 -9.50
N ALA A 31 -13.92 -23.29 -8.82
CA ALA A 31 -14.17 -23.37 -7.39
C ALA A 31 -14.81 -24.72 -7.01
N ASN A 32 -14.28 -25.36 -5.97
CA ASN A 32 -14.84 -26.60 -5.44
C ASN A 32 -16.05 -26.26 -4.57
N THR A 33 -17.25 -26.62 -5.01
CA THR A 33 -18.55 -26.30 -4.37
C THR A 33 -18.95 -27.25 -3.25
N GLU A 34 -18.07 -28.12 -2.78
CA GLU A 34 -18.32 -28.85 -1.53
C GLU A 34 -17.53 -28.21 -0.41
N GLN A 35 -18.23 -27.51 0.49
CA GLN A 35 -17.70 -27.24 1.82
C GLN A 35 -17.57 -28.59 2.55
N GLN A 36 -16.50 -29.32 2.32
CA GLN A 36 -16.11 -30.43 3.17
C GLN A 36 -15.30 -29.87 4.33
N ILE A 37 -15.94 -29.73 5.49
CA ILE A 37 -15.21 -29.73 6.76
C ILE A 37 -14.64 -31.16 6.90
N ALA A 38 -13.47 -31.39 6.32
CA ALA A 38 -12.70 -32.60 6.53
C ALA A 38 -11.63 -32.29 7.58
N ASN A 39 -11.79 -32.84 8.78
CA ASN A 39 -10.70 -32.93 9.75
C ASN A 39 -9.61 -33.84 9.16
N ALA A 40 -8.62 -33.27 8.48
CA ALA A 40 -7.50 -34.03 7.93
C ALA A 40 -6.41 -34.26 8.99
N PRO A 41 -5.76 -35.44 9.02
CA PRO A 41 -4.65 -35.70 9.94
C PRO A 41 -3.38 -35.00 9.44
N GLU A 42 -2.74 -34.25 10.35
CA GLU A 42 -1.49 -33.54 10.09
C GLU A 42 -0.34 -34.49 9.73
N LYS A 43 0.41 -34.15 8.68
CA LYS A 43 1.78 -34.64 8.48
C LYS A 43 2.77 -33.48 8.67
N PRO A 44 3.87 -33.71 9.39
CA PRO A 44 4.74 -32.64 9.85
C PRO A 44 5.60 -32.13 8.70
N SER A 45 5.57 -30.82 8.46
CA SER A 45 6.63 -30.15 7.73
C SER A 45 7.77 -29.83 8.70
N THR A 46 9.01 -30.11 8.29
CA THR A 46 10.21 -29.66 8.98
C THR A 46 10.39 -28.17 8.70
N ILE A 47 9.61 -27.35 9.40
CA ILE A 47 9.87 -25.92 9.56
C ILE A 47 11.10 -25.81 10.46
N ILE A 48 12.03 -24.92 10.10
CA ILE A 48 13.13 -24.50 10.96
C ILE A 48 12.49 -23.87 12.21
N ASN A 49 12.37 -24.68 13.27
CA ASN A 49 11.77 -24.29 14.54
C ASN A 49 12.82 -23.59 15.40
N ASP A 50 13.04 -22.31 15.16
CA ASP A 50 13.29 -21.37 16.24
C ASP A 50 12.96 -19.95 15.75
N LEU A 51 11.70 -19.74 15.38
CA LEU A 51 11.08 -18.48 15.78
C LEU A 51 11.05 -18.52 17.31
N TYR A 52 11.60 -17.49 17.95
CA TYR A 52 11.45 -17.30 19.40
C TYR A 52 9.98 -17.50 19.77
N ARG A 53 9.68 -18.66 20.35
CA ARG A 53 8.38 -18.96 20.95
C ARG A 53 8.60 -18.86 22.45
N PRO A 54 8.01 -17.85 23.12
CA PRO A 54 8.08 -17.76 24.56
C PRO A 54 7.60 -19.08 25.19
N VAL A 55 8.38 -19.61 26.15
CA VAL A 55 8.00 -20.83 26.89
C VAL A 55 6.79 -20.51 27.77
N TYR A 56 5.64 -21.11 27.46
CA TYR A 56 4.37 -20.81 28.13
C TYR A 56 4.07 -21.80 29.27
N ASN A 57 3.84 -21.26 30.48
CA ASN A 57 3.54 -22.03 31.70
C ASN A 57 2.07 -21.95 32.14
N GLY A 58 1.18 -21.37 31.34
CA GLY A 58 -0.25 -21.29 31.66
C GLY A 58 -0.66 -20.25 32.70
N LYS A 59 0.24 -19.37 33.18
CA LYS A 59 -0.04 -18.49 34.33
C LYS A 59 0.08 -16.99 34.09
N ASP A 60 0.73 -16.56 33.02
CA ASP A 60 0.94 -15.14 32.73
C ASP A 60 0.22 -14.73 31.44
N ARG A 61 -0.50 -13.59 31.48
CA ARG A 61 -1.23 -13.03 30.33
C ARG A 61 -0.19 -12.68 29.25
N PHE A 62 -0.35 -13.21 28.03
CA PHE A 62 0.56 -12.99 26.89
C PHE A 62 0.10 -11.88 25.93
N VAL A 63 -1.03 -11.24 26.25
CA VAL A 63 -1.56 -10.13 25.46
C VAL A 63 -1.37 -8.87 26.27
N ASP A 64 -0.40 -8.07 25.86
CA ASP A 64 -0.23 -6.71 26.34
C ASP A 64 -1.08 -5.78 25.45
N ILE A 65 -1.87 -4.93 26.08
CA ILE A 65 -2.59 -3.85 25.40
C ILE A 65 -1.71 -2.62 25.54
N ILE A 66 -1.26 -2.10 24.41
CA ILE A 66 -0.43 -0.90 24.32
C ILE A 66 -1.26 0.16 23.64
N ASP A 67 -1.54 1.24 24.35
CA ASP A 67 -2.23 2.39 23.79
C ASP A 67 -1.26 3.15 22.87
N ILE A 68 -1.63 3.33 21.61
CA ILE A 68 -0.86 4.07 20.59
C ILE A 68 -1.72 5.22 20.06
N GLY A 69 -1.15 6.43 20.13
CA GLY A 69 -1.75 7.65 19.59
C GLY A 69 -3.21 7.93 19.93
N THR A 70 -3.75 8.96 19.29
CA THR A 70 -5.18 9.16 19.13
C THR A 70 -5.46 9.74 17.75
N SER A 71 -6.70 9.61 17.29
CA SER A 71 -7.13 10.20 16.03
C SER A 71 -8.38 11.03 16.26
N ALA A 72 -8.48 12.20 15.62
CA ALA A 72 -9.72 12.99 15.61
C ALA A 72 -10.90 12.24 14.96
N ASN A 73 -10.63 11.21 14.16
CA ASN A 73 -11.67 10.49 13.44
C ASN A 73 -11.37 8.99 13.30
N ALA A 74 -12.38 8.14 13.52
CA ALA A 74 -12.28 6.70 13.29
C ALA A 74 -12.00 6.36 11.81
N TYR A 75 -12.32 7.27 10.89
CA TYR A 75 -12.00 7.14 9.46
C TYR A 75 -10.50 7.16 9.14
N SER A 76 -9.62 7.47 10.09
CA SER A 76 -8.18 7.21 9.93
C SER A 76 -7.87 5.72 9.77
N TYR A 77 -8.76 4.86 10.24
CA TYR A 77 -8.63 3.40 10.23
C TYR A 77 -9.49 2.75 9.13
N GLY A 78 -9.86 3.52 8.10
CA GLY A 78 -10.68 3.05 7.00
C GLY A 78 -12.05 3.71 6.89
N TYR A 79 -12.51 3.84 5.66
CA TYR A 79 -13.92 4.02 5.35
C TYR A 79 -14.56 2.64 5.17
N ALA A 80 -15.60 2.30 5.95
CA ALA A 80 -16.35 1.04 5.83
C ALA A 80 -15.47 -0.25 5.76
N GLY A 81 -14.29 -0.25 6.41
CA GLY A 81 -13.32 -1.36 6.41
C GLY A 81 -12.14 -1.24 5.41
N GLY A 82 -11.92 -0.04 4.83
CA GLY A 82 -11.13 0.17 3.61
C GLY A 82 -9.61 0.39 3.69
N GLN A 83 -9.03 1.11 4.66
CA GLN A 83 -7.55 1.29 4.67
C GLN A 83 -6.85 0.10 5.30
N LYS A 84 -5.71 -0.31 4.73
CA LYS A 84 -4.98 -1.52 5.19
C LYS A 84 -3.50 -1.29 5.52
N SER A 85 -2.90 -0.16 5.17
CA SER A 85 -1.47 0.13 5.44
C SER A 85 -1.30 1.21 6.52
N ILE A 86 -1.97 1.01 7.66
CA ILE A 86 -1.96 1.91 8.83
C ILE A 86 -0.90 1.54 9.88
N LEU A 87 -0.36 0.33 9.82
CA LEU A 87 0.76 -0.14 10.64
C LEU A 87 1.88 -0.63 9.72
N ALA A 88 3.11 -0.22 10.00
CA ALA A 88 4.29 -0.69 9.29
C ALA A 88 5.35 -1.17 10.29
N TYR A 89 6.05 -2.24 9.93
CA TYR A 89 7.15 -2.78 10.72
C TYR A 89 8.36 -2.99 9.81
N ASN A 90 9.51 -2.48 10.23
CA ASN A 90 10.79 -2.77 9.61
C ASN A 90 11.65 -3.57 10.57
N ALA A 91 11.98 -4.80 10.18
CA ALA A 91 12.72 -5.74 11.03
C ALA A 91 14.21 -5.40 11.15
N GLU A 92 14.81 -4.72 10.17
CA GLU A 92 16.25 -4.40 10.15
C GLU A 92 16.62 -3.36 11.22
N ILE A 93 15.67 -2.47 11.50
CA ILE A 93 15.78 -1.41 12.52
C ILE A 93 14.80 -1.62 13.68
N ASN A 94 14.17 -2.79 13.79
CA ASN A 94 13.20 -3.15 14.84
C ASN A 94 12.17 -2.04 15.15
N THR A 95 11.66 -1.40 14.10
CA THR A 95 10.85 -0.18 14.21
C THR A 95 9.43 -0.43 13.75
N VAL A 96 8.46 -0.01 14.56
CA VAL A 96 7.02 -0.05 14.27
C VAL A 96 6.51 1.38 14.16
N THR A 97 5.72 1.66 13.14
CA THR A 97 5.04 2.94 12.95
C THR A 97 3.54 2.76 12.74
N HIS A 98 2.78 3.74 13.19
CA HIS A 98 1.33 3.80 13.04
C HIS A 98 0.94 5.18 12.52
N LEU A 99 0.42 5.30 11.29
CA LEU A 99 0.03 6.60 10.73
C LEU A 99 -1.47 6.85 10.92
N HIS A 100 -1.82 8.05 11.36
CA HIS A 100 -3.20 8.45 11.62
C HIS A 100 -3.41 9.94 11.34
N ARG A 101 -4.68 10.37 11.33
CA ARG A 101 -5.03 11.80 11.32
C ARG A 101 -4.85 12.37 12.72
N MET A 102 -4.39 13.61 12.83
CA MET A 102 -4.13 14.27 14.12
C MET A 102 -5.42 14.56 14.90
N GLY A 103 -5.26 14.93 16.17
CA GLY A 103 -6.33 15.22 17.11
C GLY A 103 -6.70 14.08 18.06
N GLY A 104 -7.83 14.24 18.76
CA GLY A 104 -8.27 13.33 19.81
C GLY A 104 -7.81 13.77 21.20
N THR A 105 -7.73 12.85 22.16
CA THR A 105 -7.41 13.22 23.56
C THR A 105 -5.94 13.51 23.79
N LEU A 106 -5.02 12.98 22.96
CA LEU A 106 -3.59 13.27 23.05
C LEU A 106 -3.19 14.53 22.26
N ASP A 107 -4.09 15.07 21.44
CA ASP A 107 -3.89 16.32 20.70
C ASP A 107 -5.17 17.18 20.70
N PRO A 108 -5.53 17.79 21.85
CA PRO A 108 -6.74 18.59 21.95
C PRO A 108 -6.63 19.86 21.09
N GLY A 109 -7.51 19.98 20.09
CA GLY A 109 -7.51 21.10 19.15
C GLY A 109 -6.79 20.81 17.84
N GLY A 110 -6.15 19.64 17.72
CA GLY A 110 -5.57 19.15 16.48
C GLY A 110 -6.58 19.12 15.35
N TYR A 111 -6.13 19.51 14.15
CA TYR A 111 -6.98 19.51 12.98
C TYR A 111 -7.01 18.12 12.34
N SER A 112 -8.21 17.59 12.12
CA SER A 112 -8.34 16.26 11.52
C SER A 112 -7.80 16.18 10.10
N GLY A 113 -7.51 17.29 9.41
CA GLY A 113 -6.86 17.28 8.10
C GLY A 113 -5.34 17.10 8.15
N ASP A 114 -4.74 17.18 9.33
CA ASP A 114 -3.31 16.97 9.55
C ASP A 114 -3.05 15.47 9.75
N LEU A 115 -1.82 15.03 9.47
CA LEU A 115 -1.36 13.66 9.71
C LEU A 115 -0.23 13.65 10.72
N GLY A 116 -0.20 12.59 11.51
CA GLY A 116 0.94 12.26 12.33
C GLY A 116 1.02 10.76 12.54
N TYR A 117 2.14 10.34 13.11
CA TYR A 117 2.40 8.95 13.38
C TYR A 117 2.84 8.71 14.81
N ASP A 118 2.62 7.48 15.26
CA ASP A 118 3.25 6.94 16.45
C ASP A 118 4.43 6.07 16.02
N VAL A 119 5.56 6.15 16.73
CA VAL A 119 6.76 5.38 16.40
C VAL A 119 7.35 4.70 17.63
N SER A 120 7.71 3.43 17.45
CA SER A 120 8.43 2.61 18.40
C SER A 120 9.71 2.11 17.73
N THR A 121 10.86 2.29 18.37
CA THR A 121 12.15 1.77 17.90
C THR A 121 12.64 0.55 18.70
N ASP A 122 11.77 -0.02 19.56
CA ASP A 122 12.07 -1.15 20.44
C ASP A 122 11.16 -2.37 20.19
N GLY A 123 10.61 -2.49 18.97
CA GLY A 123 9.76 -3.62 18.58
C GLY A 123 8.31 -3.53 19.07
N GLY A 124 7.86 -2.34 19.48
CA GLY A 124 6.49 -2.05 19.87
C GLY A 124 6.29 -2.01 21.39
N GLN A 125 7.34 -1.92 22.19
CA GLN A 125 7.23 -1.89 23.65
C GLN A 125 6.93 -0.47 24.16
N THR A 126 7.53 0.56 23.54
CA THR A 126 7.27 1.97 23.86
C THR A 126 7.11 2.81 22.61
N PHE A 127 6.19 3.78 22.65
CA PHE A 127 5.90 4.65 21.52
C PHE A 127 6.12 6.13 21.87
N THR A 128 6.72 6.85 20.93
CA THR A 128 6.56 8.30 20.81
C THR A 128 5.30 8.54 19.98
N ASN A 129 4.30 9.15 20.57
CA ASN A 129 2.97 9.30 19.97
C ASN A 129 2.76 10.69 19.36
N MET A 130 1.80 10.78 18.43
CA MET A 130 1.33 12.06 17.86
C MET A 130 2.45 12.88 17.19
N VAL A 131 3.39 12.22 16.52
CA VAL A 131 4.46 12.90 15.77
C VAL A 131 3.87 13.47 14.49
N GLU A 132 3.59 14.78 14.48
CA GLU A 132 2.98 15.47 13.35
C GLU A 132 3.92 15.48 12.12
N CYS A 133 3.45 14.97 11.00
CA CYS A 133 4.23 14.84 9.76
C CYS A 133 3.64 15.57 8.56
N TYR A 134 2.39 16.03 8.65
CA TYR A 134 1.69 16.72 7.59
C TYR A 134 0.75 17.76 8.20
N ILE A 135 0.89 19.01 7.78
CA ILE A 135 0.00 20.10 8.17
C ILE A 135 -0.74 20.58 6.93
N ALA A 136 -2.07 20.51 6.99
CA ALA A 136 -2.95 21.14 6.03
C ALA A 136 -2.96 22.65 6.29
N GLU A 137 -2.75 23.45 5.26
CA GLU A 137 -2.65 24.91 5.38
C GLU A 137 -3.44 25.66 4.30
N ASN A 138 -3.90 24.97 3.26
CA ASN A 138 -4.56 25.60 2.13
C ASN A 138 -6.04 25.86 2.44
N ASN A 139 -6.29 27.02 3.04
CA ASN A 139 -7.63 27.47 3.43
C ASN A 139 -8.48 28.03 2.25
N ALA A 140 -8.16 27.66 1.01
CA ALA A 140 -8.98 28.05 -0.15
C ALA A 140 -10.31 27.27 -0.25
N GLY A 141 -10.47 26.20 0.54
CA GLY A 141 -11.70 25.40 0.55
C GLY A 141 -12.81 26.02 1.38
N GLY A 142 -14.04 25.54 1.19
CA GLY A 142 -15.20 25.97 1.97
C GLY A 142 -15.13 25.53 3.44
N THR A 143 -15.65 24.33 3.74
CA THR A 143 -15.72 23.82 5.13
C THR A 143 -14.38 23.25 5.63
N TYR A 144 -13.52 22.80 4.72
CA TYR A 144 -12.22 22.18 5.01
C TYR A 144 -11.12 22.83 4.17
N PHE A 145 -9.87 22.73 4.61
CA PHE A 145 -8.74 23.07 3.75
C PHE A 145 -8.71 22.14 2.54
N THR A 146 -8.30 22.66 1.38
CA THR A 146 -8.23 21.89 0.14
C THR A 146 -7.14 20.83 0.20
N ASP A 147 -6.07 21.05 0.96
CA ASP A 147 -5.05 20.06 1.24
C ASP A 147 -5.37 19.20 2.48
N ALA A 148 -6.59 19.26 3.03
CA ALA A 148 -6.91 18.45 4.21
C ALA A 148 -6.84 16.94 3.87
N ALA A 149 -5.90 16.23 4.48
CA ALA A 149 -5.63 14.82 4.22
C ALA A 149 -6.71 13.90 4.82
N ARG A 150 -6.99 12.80 4.12
CA ARG A 150 -7.95 11.77 4.52
C ARG A 150 -7.32 10.41 4.30
N TYR A 151 -7.79 9.39 5.01
CA TYR A 151 -7.54 7.99 4.64
C TYR A 151 -6.07 7.62 4.37
N PRO A 152 -5.16 7.93 5.31
CA PRO A 152 -3.74 7.83 5.04
C PRO A 152 -3.26 6.38 4.90
N ASN A 153 -2.28 6.16 4.05
CA ASN A 153 -1.46 4.96 3.93
C ASN A 153 0.01 5.32 4.17
N HIS A 154 0.79 4.38 4.70
CA HIS A 154 2.22 4.61 4.93
C HIS A 154 3.05 3.34 4.91
N GLY A 155 4.37 3.56 4.92
CA GLY A 155 5.37 2.55 5.20
C GLY A 155 6.65 3.18 5.77
N ILE A 156 7.61 2.33 6.10
CA ILE A 156 8.93 2.76 6.56
C ILE A 156 9.93 2.59 5.40
N TYR A 157 10.48 3.68 4.91
CA TYR A 157 11.64 3.66 4.03
C TYR A 157 12.91 3.54 4.88
N ASN A 158 13.61 2.41 4.75
CA ASN A 158 14.91 2.17 5.37
C ASN A 158 15.99 2.15 4.27
N PRO A 159 16.92 3.12 4.22
CA PRO A 159 18.01 3.09 3.26
C PRO A 159 18.80 1.77 3.34
N VAL A 160 19.23 1.26 2.18
CA VAL A 160 19.94 -0.04 2.11
C VAL A 160 21.16 -0.05 3.03
N GLY A 161 21.20 -1.06 3.91
CA GLY A 161 22.30 -1.25 4.86
C GLY A 161 22.21 -0.39 6.13
N ASN A 162 21.14 0.38 6.31
CA ASN A 162 20.91 1.12 7.55
C ASN A 162 20.42 0.20 8.68
N THR A 163 21.03 0.34 9.86
CA THR A 163 20.66 -0.36 11.10
C THR A 163 20.26 0.58 12.23
N ASP A 164 20.23 1.89 11.98
CA ASP A 164 19.86 2.91 12.97
C ASP A 164 18.49 3.51 12.59
N PRO A 165 17.44 3.32 13.41
CA PRO A 165 16.12 3.89 13.16
C PRO A 165 16.13 5.38 12.85
N ALA A 166 17.09 6.15 13.40
CA ALA A 166 17.15 7.59 13.20
C ALA A 166 17.42 8.01 11.73
N ASN A 167 17.97 7.11 10.90
CA ASN A 167 18.24 7.38 9.49
C ASN A 167 17.11 6.90 8.56
N ALA A 168 16.03 6.35 9.09
CA ALA A 168 14.87 5.91 8.33
C ALA A 168 13.77 6.99 8.27
N TYR A 169 12.84 6.81 7.34
CA TYR A 169 11.78 7.76 7.07
C TYR A 169 10.42 7.05 7.09
N VAL A 170 9.42 7.71 7.67
CA VAL A 170 8.02 7.38 7.43
C VAL A 170 7.64 8.00 6.09
N ALA A 171 7.27 7.18 5.11
CA ALA A 171 6.76 7.66 3.83
C ALA A 171 5.25 7.44 3.77
N PHE A 172 4.51 8.45 3.31
CA PHE A 172 3.06 8.45 3.39
C PHE A 172 2.39 8.93 2.10
N CYS A 173 1.15 8.48 1.93
CA CYS A 173 0.22 8.95 0.92
C CYS A 173 -1.17 9.08 1.54
N ALA A 174 -1.83 10.21 1.32
CA ALA A 174 -3.20 10.43 1.74
C ALA A 174 -3.97 11.21 0.67
N PRO A 175 -5.19 10.80 0.30
CA PRO A 175 -6.02 11.64 -0.54
C PRO A 175 -6.40 12.95 0.13
N THR A 176 -6.55 14.00 -0.68
CA THR A 176 -6.87 15.36 -0.24
C THR A 176 -8.19 15.83 -0.85
N LEU A 177 -8.74 16.90 -0.26
CA LEU A 177 -9.99 17.53 -0.67
C LEU A 177 -9.74 18.72 -1.60
N ASP A 178 -8.83 18.56 -2.56
CA ASP A 178 -8.34 19.69 -3.35
C ASP A 178 -9.33 20.20 -4.40
N GLY A 179 -10.43 19.47 -4.58
CA GLY A 179 -11.53 19.82 -5.47
C GLY A 179 -11.28 19.52 -6.94
N SER A 180 -10.14 18.91 -7.32
CA SER A 180 -9.77 18.73 -8.73
C SER A 180 -10.51 17.58 -9.41
N ASN A 181 -11.10 16.66 -8.66
CA ASN A 181 -11.99 15.60 -9.18
C ASN A 181 -13.47 15.93 -8.89
N SER A 182 -13.79 16.72 -7.86
CA SER A 182 -15.15 17.21 -7.60
C SER A 182 -15.11 18.49 -6.77
N PRO A 183 -15.80 19.59 -7.13
CA PRO A 183 -15.70 20.87 -6.42
C PRO A 183 -15.97 20.76 -4.91
N ASP A 184 -15.15 21.42 -4.09
CA ASP A 184 -15.20 21.36 -2.61
C ASP A 184 -15.14 19.93 -2.02
N SER A 185 -14.53 19.01 -2.75
CA SER A 185 -14.50 17.57 -2.45
C SER A 185 -13.16 16.99 -2.93
N TRP A 186 -13.14 15.72 -3.36
CA TRP A 186 -11.93 14.98 -3.70
C TRP A 186 -11.16 15.50 -4.90
N GLY A 187 -9.91 15.07 -5.00
CA GLY A 187 -9.18 15.11 -6.27
C GLY A 187 -7.67 15.06 -6.19
N GLY A 188 -7.07 15.10 -5.00
CA GLY A 188 -5.62 15.14 -4.90
C GLY A 188 -5.03 14.07 -3.99
N TYR A 189 -3.70 14.01 -4.01
CA TYR A 189 -2.88 13.31 -3.02
C TYR A 189 -1.97 14.30 -2.29
N GLY A 190 -1.78 14.06 -1.00
CA GLY A 190 -0.67 14.54 -0.19
C GLY A 190 0.32 13.41 0.01
N LEU A 191 1.52 13.60 -0.52
CA LEU A 191 2.64 12.67 -0.46
C LEU A 191 3.78 13.32 0.32
N GLY A 192 4.62 12.50 0.95
CA GLY A 192 5.84 13.00 1.56
C GLY A 192 6.44 12.04 2.54
N VAL A 193 7.43 12.54 3.26
CA VAL A 193 8.16 11.78 4.28
C VAL A 193 8.31 12.56 5.57
N SER A 194 8.55 11.82 6.66
CA SER A 194 9.03 12.35 7.94
C SER A 194 10.24 11.55 8.40
N ASN A 195 11.32 12.22 8.79
CA ASN A 195 12.49 11.53 9.33
C ASN A 195 12.20 11.03 10.76
N ILE A 196 12.59 9.78 11.07
CA ILE A 196 12.33 9.18 12.38
C ILE A 196 13.25 9.78 13.46
N GLY A 197 14.50 10.11 13.12
CA GLY A 197 15.47 10.72 14.04
C GLY A 197 15.31 12.22 14.25
N ASP A 198 14.77 12.92 13.25
CA ASP A 198 14.44 14.35 13.28
C ASP A 198 13.01 14.57 12.76
N PRO A 199 12.00 14.47 13.63
CA PRO A 199 10.60 14.69 13.28
C PRO A 199 10.26 16.10 12.76
N THR A 200 11.20 17.06 12.85
CA THR A 200 10.99 18.39 12.26
C THR A 200 11.28 18.41 10.77
N TYR A 201 11.98 17.40 10.25
CA TYR A 201 12.16 17.19 8.83
C TYR A 201 10.96 16.45 8.25
N THR A 202 10.11 17.21 7.57
CA THR A 202 8.97 16.68 6.83
C THR A 202 8.93 17.26 5.42
N THR A 203 8.42 16.47 4.47
CA THR A 203 8.14 16.94 3.12
C THR A 203 6.65 16.88 2.83
N LYS A 204 6.20 17.71 1.87
CA LYS A 204 4.81 17.74 1.41
C LYS A 204 4.78 18.03 -0.08
N THR A 205 4.34 17.04 -0.84
CA THR A 205 4.05 17.13 -2.27
C THR A 205 2.55 16.97 -2.47
N LEU A 206 1.94 17.93 -3.17
CA LEU A 206 0.51 17.90 -3.51
C LEU A 206 0.35 17.61 -5.00
N LEU A 207 -0.46 16.60 -5.31
CA LEU A 207 -0.83 16.25 -6.69
C LEU A 207 -2.33 16.42 -6.88
N SER A 208 -2.76 17.06 -7.96
CA SER A 208 -4.17 17.26 -8.32
C SER A 208 -4.56 16.43 -9.52
N SER A 209 -5.79 15.90 -9.53
CA SER A 209 -6.37 15.16 -10.66
C SER A 209 -6.18 15.91 -11.97
N ASN A 210 -5.95 15.14 -13.03
CA ASN A 210 -5.73 15.65 -14.37
C ASN A 210 -6.69 14.93 -15.34
N PRO A 211 -7.95 15.41 -15.45
CA PRO A 211 -8.93 14.84 -16.36
C PRO A 211 -8.48 14.82 -17.83
N GLY A 212 -7.56 15.71 -18.23
CA GLY A 212 -7.01 15.75 -19.59
C GLY A 212 -6.22 14.49 -19.96
N ASP A 213 -5.61 13.84 -18.96
CA ASP A 213 -4.85 12.60 -19.09
C ASP A 213 -5.61 11.39 -18.51
N ASN A 214 -6.92 11.53 -18.23
CA ASN A 214 -7.76 10.52 -17.59
C ASN A 214 -7.20 10.05 -16.22
N ILE A 215 -6.69 10.99 -15.42
CA ILE A 215 -6.20 10.74 -14.06
C ILE A 215 -7.17 11.38 -13.07
N TYR A 216 -7.90 10.54 -12.32
CA TYR A 216 -8.86 10.93 -11.31
C TYR A 216 -8.49 10.31 -9.97
N ARG A 217 -7.77 11.09 -9.16
CA ARG A 217 -7.34 10.67 -7.83
C ARG A 217 -8.53 10.65 -6.89
N TYR A 218 -8.64 9.59 -6.11
CA TYR A 218 -9.73 9.42 -5.18
C TYR A 218 -9.28 8.92 -3.82
N ILE A 219 -9.26 7.61 -3.58
CA ILE A 219 -8.88 7.02 -2.29
C ILE A 219 -8.07 5.75 -2.57
N PRO A 220 -6.72 5.85 -2.50
CA PRO A 220 -5.86 4.71 -2.76
C PRO A 220 -6.14 3.55 -1.81
N ASP A 221 -6.39 2.40 -2.41
CA ASP A 221 -6.65 1.14 -1.72
C ASP A 221 -5.35 0.34 -1.52
N GLY A 222 -4.42 0.41 -2.46
CA GLY A 222 -3.13 -0.29 -2.42
C GLY A 222 -1.98 0.64 -2.06
N TYR A 223 -1.13 0.20 -1.12
CA TYR A 223 0.12 0.87 -0.78
C TYR A 223 1.14 -0.16 -0.29
N THR A 224 2.36 -0.13 -0.83
CA THR A 224 3.50 -0.89 -0.31
C THR A 224 4.81 -0.13 -0.51
N ILE A 225 5.82 -0.43 0.31
CA ILE A 225 7.22 -0.07 0.07
C ILE A 225 7.97 -1.38 -0.11
N THR A 226 8.64 -1.55 -1.25
CA THR A 226 9.38 -2.77 -1.53
C THR A 226 10.63 -2.86 -0.65
N ASN A 227 11.19 -4.07 -0.52
CA ASN A 227 12.48 -4.25 0.15
C ASN A 227 13.65 -3.55 -0.59
N THR A 228 13.45 -3.12 -1.84
CA THR A 228 14.43 -2.30 -2.58
C THR A 228 14.25 -0.81 -2.34
N GLY A 229 13.19 -0.41 -1.62
CA GLY A 229 12.93 0.96 -1.22
C GLY A 229 12.01 1.74 -2.16
N ASP A 230 11.32 1.09 -3.10
CA ASP A 230 10.38 1.74 -4.02
C ASP A 230 8.98 1.79 -3.40
N VAL A 231 8.27 2.89 -3.59
CA VAL A 231 6.88 3.06 -3.14
C VAL A 231 5.93 2.73 -4.28
N TRP A 232 4.87 1.97 -4.01
CA TRP A 232 3.82 1.68 -4.98
C TRP A 232 2.46 1.99 -4.39
N ILE A 233 1.67 2.78 -5.12
CA ILE A 233 0.33 3.22 -4.74
C ILE A 233 -0.63 2.77 -5.84
N VAL A 234 -1.78 2.21 -5.46
CA VAL A 234 -2.83 1.79 -6.39
C VAL A 234 -4.15 2.38 -5.97
N ASP A 235 -4.75 3.15 -6.87
CA ASP A 235 -6.11 3.66 -6.75
C ASP A 235 -6.99 3.08 -7.86
N ILE A 236 -8.28 2.95 -7.58
CA ILE A 236 -9.29 2.65 -8.59
C ILE A 236 -9.63 4.00 -9.23
N ASP A 237 -9.30 4.17 -10.51
CA ASP A 237 -9.46 5.45 -11.19
C ASP A 237 -10.95 5.76 -11.42
N GLN A 238 -11.43 6.85 -10.82
CA GLN A 238 -12.86 7.17 -10.75
C GLN A 238 -13.13 8.66 -10.92
N ASP A 239 -13.83 9.02 -11.99
CA ASP A 239 -14.30 10.37 -12.25
C ASP A 239 -15.48 10.71 -11.33
N TRP A 240 -15.35 11.78 -10.56
CA TRP A 240 -16.40 12.32 -9.70
C TRP A 240 -16.79 13.76 -10.07
N SER A 241 -16.41 14.23 -11.25
CA SER A 241 -16.61 15.61 -11.70
C SER A 241 -18.08 15.99 -11.85
N THR A 242 -18.94 15.00 -12.07
CA THR A 242 -20.40 15.17 -12.22
C THR A 242 -21.17 15.00 -10.91
N GLY A 243 -20.48 14.74 -9.80
CA GLY A 243 -21.11 14.44 -8.51
C GLY A 243 -21.59 12.99 -8.37
N SER A 244 -21.39 12.14 -9.38
CA SER A 244 -21.49 10.68 -9.29
C SER A 244 -20.14 10.03 -9.60
N LEU A 245 -19.78 8.98 -8.87
CA LEU A 245 -18.55 8.21 -9.13
C LEU A 245 -18.73 7.34 -10.37
N ILE A 246 -17.91 7.58 -11.38
CA ILE A 246 -17.89 6.85 -12.65
C ILE A 246 -16.54 6.16 -12.76
N TYR A 247 -16.54 4.84 -12.83
CA TYR A 247 -15.33 4.07 -13.05
C TYR A 247 -14.83 4.24 -14.47
N THR A 248 -13.52 4.47 -14.64
CA THR A 248 -12.94 4.75 -15.95
C THR A 248 -12.46 3.50 -16.69
N GLY A 249 -12.46 2.33 -16.02
CA GLY A 249 -11.90 1.09 -16.56
C GLY A 249 -10.42 0.87 -16.23
N TYR A 250 -9.81 1.74 -15.42
CA TYR A 250 -8.38 1.72 -15.12
C TYR A 250 -8.09 1.61 -13.61
N LEU A 251 -6.90 1.13 -13.29
CA LEU A 251 -6.23 1.43 -12.02
C LEU A 251 -5.23 2.56 -12.27
N LEU A 252 -5.19 3.53 -11.37
CA LEU A 252 -4.13 4.54 -11.34
C LEU A 252 -2.99 4.02 -10.46
N ILE A 253 -1.81 3.86 -11.06
CA ILE A 253 -0.61 3.38 -10.39
C ILE A 253 0.36 4.54 -10.21
N SER A 254 0.83 4.77 -9.00
CA SER A 254 1.95 5.69 -8.72
C SER A 254 3.16 4.88 -8.24
N HIS A 255 4.30 5.07 -8.89
CA HIS A 255 5.58 4.46 -8.53
C HIS A 255 6.53 5.55 -8.04
N GLY A 256 6.92 5.48 -6.77
CA GLY A 256 7.86 6.39 -6.12
C GLY A 256 9.25 5.78 -6.03
N VAL A 257 10.27 6.54 -6.46
CA VAL A 257 11.69 6.18 -6.31
C VAL A 257 12.36 7.18 -5.39
N TRP A 258 13.15 6.69 -4.44
CA TRP A 258 13.86 7.56 -3.49
C TRP A 258 14.91 8.42 -4.18
N ASN A 259 14.85 9.73 -3.96
CA ASN A 259 15.88 10.69 -4.32
C ASN A 259 16.66 11.11 -3.08
N ALA A 260 17.93 10.68 -3.00
CA ALA A 260 18.82 10.98 -1.88
C ALA A 260 19.32 12.43 -1.83
N GLU A 261 19.19 13.21 -2.91
CA GLU A 261 19.55 14.63 -2.91
C GLU A 261 18.50 15.48 -2.19
N THR A 262 17.23 15.09 -2.31
CA THR A 262 16.08 15.76 -1.68
C THR A 262 15.59 15.04 -0.44
N ASN A 263 16.08 13.83 -0.15
CA ASN A 263 15.56 12.91 0.86
C ASN A 263 14.03 12.79 0.79
N ASP A 264 13.52 12.56 -0.42
CA ASP A 264 12.09 12.39 -0.70
C ASP A 264 11.88 11.45 -1.89
N PHE A 265 10.65 11.06 -2.16
CA PHE A 265 10.28 10.25 -3.31
C PHE A 265 9.89 11.10 -4.52
N GLU A 266 10.38 10.70 -5.69
CA GLU A 266 9.91 11.18 -6.98
C GLU A 266 8.93 10.16 -7.57
N TYR A 267 7.75 10.62 -7.97
CA TYR A 267 6.66 9.76 -8.41
C TYR A 267 6.37 9.89 -9.91
N ASP A 268 6.28 8.73 -10.57
CA ASP A 268 5.70 8.59 -11.89
C ASP A 268 4.34 7.89 -11.80
N GLU A 269 3.39 8.31 -12.63
CA GLU A 269 2.03 7.75 -12.67
C GLU A 269 1.68 7.18 -14.04
N PHE A 270 0.93 6.07 -14.04
CA PHE A 270 0.40 5.48 -15.25
C PHE A 270 -0.92 4.74 -14.98
N LEU A 271 -1.70 4.55 -16.05
CA LEU A 271 -2.96 3.82 -16.02
C LEU A 271 -2.73 2.36 -16.41
N LEU A 272 -3.36 1.44 -15.69
CA LEU A 272 -3.38 0.01 -15.97
C LEU A 272 -4.80 -0.43 -16.30
N ASP A 273 -5.00 -1.06 -17.47
CA ASP A 273 -6.30 -1.61 -17.88
C ASP A 273 -6.83 -2.58 -16.81
N CYS A 274 -8.06 -2.33 -16.37
CA CYS A 274 -8.73 -3.11 -15.34
C CYS A 274 -10.22 -3.28 -15.71
N PRO A 275 -10.49 -4.04 -16.79
CA PRO A 275 -11.86 -4.26 -17.22
C PRO A 275 -12.62 -5.05 -16.16
N VAL A 276 -13.81 -4.55 -15.82
CA VAL A 276 -14.82 -5.28 -15.04
C VAL A 276 -16.16 -5.22 -15.76
N THR A 277 -17.09 -6.10 -15.38
CA THR A 277 -18.43 -6.12 -15.94
C THR A 277 -19.19 -4.81 -15.63
N GLU A 278 -20.09 -4.40 -16.54
CA GLU A 278 -20.93 -3.22 -16.33
C GLU A 278 -21.80 -3.35 -15.08
N GLU A 279 -22.22 -4.58 -14.74
CA GLU A 279 -23.06 -4.87 -13.59
C GLU A 279 -22.31 -4.70 -12.27
N LEU A 280 -21.01 -4.98 -12.25
CA LEU A 280 -20.15 -4.72 -11.09
C LEU A 280 -19.86 -3.22 -10.90
N VAL A 281 -19.92 -2.43 -11.97
CA VAL A 281 -19.62 -0.98 -12.04
C VAL A 281 -18.15 -0.65 -11.79
N ARG A 282 -17.52 -1.23 -10.76
CA ARG A 282 -16.10 -1.04 -10.41
C ARG A 282 -15.54 -2.18 -9.56
N PRO A 283 -14.21 -2.40 -9.54
CA PRO A 283 -13.59 -3.29 -8.57
C PRO A 283 -13.97 -2.92 -7.12
N SER A 284 -14.12 -3.92 -6.25
CA SER A 284 -14.45 -3.68 -4.83
C SER A 284 -13.24 -3.30 -4.00
N ASN A 285 -12.04 -3.69 -4.42
CA ASN A 285 -10.79 -3.36 -3.76
C ASN A 285 -9.61 -3.55 -4.71
N SER A 286 -8.50 -2.85 -4.46
CA SER A 286 -7.19 -3.12 -5.07
C SER A 286 -6.08 -3.27 -4.00
N LYS A 287 -5.07 -4.08 -4.30
CA LYS A 287 -3.85 -4.26 -3.50
C LYS A 287 -2.64 -4.40 -4.39
N VAL A 288 -1.50 -3.96 -3.87
CA VAL A 288 -0.18 -4.14 -4.50
C VAL A 288 0.77 -4.71 -3.46
N GLU A 289 1.58 -5.68 -3.87
CA GLU A 289 2.66 -6.22 -3.03
C GLU A 289 3.78 -6.78 -3.90
N PHE A 290 5.00 -6.80 -3.37
CA PHE A 290 6.16 -7.37 -4.05
C PHE A 290 6.72 -8.59 -3.30
N ALA A 291 7.30 -9.50 -4.06
CA ALA A 291 8.09 -10.59 -3.51
C ALA A 291 9.27 -10.03 -2.69
N PRO A 292 9.84 -10.80 -1.74
CA PRO A 292 10.91 -10.31 -0.89
C PRO A 292 12.17 -9.82 -1.62
N ASP A 293 12.37 -10.24 -2.86
CA ASP A 293 13.47 -9.78 -3.72
C ASP A 293 13.21 -8.42 -4.40
N GLY A 294 12.01 -7.85 -4.23
CA GLY A 294 11.56 -6.60 -4.84
C GLY A 294 11.36 -6.65 -6.36
N GLN A 295 11.60 -7.80 -7.01
CA GLN A 295 11.60 -7.90 -8.47
C GLN A 295 10.24 -8.33 -9.04
N THR A 296 9.52 -9.17 -8.30
CA THR A 296 8.21 -9.66 -8.72
C THR A 296 7.09 -8.97 -7.96
N GLY A 297 6.39 -8.05 -8.62
CA GLY A 297 5.21 -7.37 -8.10
C GLY A 297 3.92 -8.07 -8.51
N TYR A 298 2.92 -7.96 -7.65
CA TYR A 298 1.55 -8.38 -7.90
C TYR A 298 0.60 -7.23 -7.59
N ILE A 299 -0.31 -6.96 -8.51
CA ILE A 299 -1.51 -6.16 -8.22
C ILE A 299 -2.68 -7.13 -8.22
N ALA A 300 -3.53 -7.07 -7.21
CA ALA A 300 -4.74 -7.87 -7.11
C ALA A 300 -5.94 -6.96 -6.91
N ILE A 301 -7.02 -7.24 -7.64
CA ILE A 301 -8.33 -6.65 -7.36
C ILE A 301 -9.32 -7.73 -6.96
N LEU A 302 -10.41 -7.31 -6.33
CA LEU A 302 -11.64 -8.11 -6.25
C LEU A 302 -12.63 -7.57 -7.27
N GLY A 303 -12.89 -8.35 -8.32
CA GLY A 303 -13.85 -7.97 -9.37
C GLY A 303 -14.39 -9.15 -10.16
N ASP A 304 -15.12 -8.85 -11.22
CA ASP A 304 -15.66 -9.78 -12.20
C ASP A 304 -15.37 -9.17 -13.57
N ASN A 305 -14.75 -9.93 -14.46
CA ASN A 305 -14.41 -9.49 -15.81
C ASN A 305 -15.03 -10.42 -16.89
N ASP A 306 -16.03 -11.22 -16.51
CA ASP A 306 -16.75 -12.19 -17.38
C ASP A 306 -15.85 -13.26 -18.03
N GLU A 307 -14.57 -13.40 -17.63
CA GLU A 307 -13.66 -14.39 -18.23
C GLU A 307 -13.89 -15.82 -17.69
N LEU A 308 -14.65 -15.97 -16.60
CA LEU A 308 -14.92 -17.27 -15.99
C LEU A 308 -16.39 -17.67 -16.18
N ASP A 309 -16.64 -18.73 -16.95
CA ASP A 309 -17.99 -19.23 -17.29
C ASP A 309 -18.87 -19.60 -16.07
N PHE A 310 -18.27 -19.84 -14.90
CA PHE A 310 -19.01 -20.17 -13.66
C PHE A 310 -19.30 -18.94 -12.78
N SER A 311 -18.90 -17.74 -13.23
CA SER A 311 -18.80 -16.56 -12.38
C SER A 311 -19.83 -15.48 -12.67
N ALA A 312 -20.88 -15.72 -13.46
CA ALA A 312 -21.91 -14.71 -13.71
C ALA A 312 -22.46 -14.13 -12.38
N GLY A 313 -22.05 -12.89 -12.06
CA GLY A 313 -22.38 -12.21 -10.81
C GLY A 313 -21.53 -12.60 -9.58
N ALA A 314 -20.35 -13.19 -9.76
CA ALA A 314 -19.44 -13.59 -8.71
C ALA A 314 -18.15 -12.77 -8.75
N ILE A 315 -17.76 -12.22 -7.61
CA ILE A 315 -16.50 -11.48 -7.45
C ILE A 315 -15.36 -12.46 -7.15
N TYR A 316 -14.27 -12.36 -7.89
CA TYR A 316 -13.06 -13.16 -7.74
C TYR A 316 -11.78 -12.31 -7.81
N PRO A 317 -10.63 -12.84 -7.35
CA PRO A 317 -9.35 -12.16 -7.50
C PRO A 317 -8.90 -12.12 -8.97
N ILE A 318 -8.60 -10.93 -9.48
CA ILE A 318 -7.94 -10.71 -10.77
C ILE A 318 -6.54 -10.16 -10.49
N LEU A 319 -5.51 -10.74 -11.08
CA LEU A 319 -4.11 -10.44 -10.76
C LEU A 319 -3.31 -10.00 -11.97
N TRP A 320 -2.57 -8.91 -11.81
CA TRP A 320 -1.44 -8.55 -12.67
C TRP A 320 -0.14 -8.95 -11.98
N LYS A 321 0.86 -9.30 -12.79
CA LYS A 321 2.18 -9.69 -12.33
C LYS A 321 3.22 -8.96 -13.17
N THR A 322 4.25 -8.40 -12.54
CA THR A 322 5.39 -7.84 -13.27
C THR A 322 6.12 -8.93 -14.08
N THR A 323 6.61 -8.58 -15.27
CA THR A 323 7.27 -9.53 -16.18
C THR A 323 8.77 -9.59 -15.99
#